data_AF-A0A2V6J885-F1
#
_entry.id   AF-A0A2V6J885-F1
#
_cell.length_a   1.000
_cell.length_b   1.000
_cell.length_c   1.000
_cell.angle_alpha   90.00
_cell.angle_beta   90.00
_cell.angle_gamma   90.00
#
_symmetry.space_group_name_H-M   'P 1'
#
loop_
_entity.id
_entity.type
_entity.pdbx_description
1 polymer ?
#
loop_
_entity_poly.entity_id
_entity_poly.type
_entity_poly.pdbx_seq_one_letter_code
_entity_poly.pdbx_strand_id
1 'polypeptide(L)'
;MNSETCLSCEGIERYLGEEEERVHALRGVSVDIEPGSVHAVVGPSGCGKSSLLYILGLLDLPDAGRVSIESEPVSELSDDELAHKRSKFIGFIFQFHFLMEDFTAQENVMIPMRKLGQLSDNKMRERAAGLLEAVGLGDKLRRPSRHLSGGEQQRVAIARALANDPRVILADEPTGNLDTANSERAFELLQNIVQEGGKALLLA
;
A
#
# COMPACT_ATOMS: atom_id res chain seq x y z
N MET A 1 0.07 -27.04 10.41
CA MET A 1 1.05 -25.94 10.31
C MET A 1 0.20 -24.70 10.12
N ASN A 2 0.00 -23.89 11.16
CA ASN A 2 -0.70 -22.61 10.98
C ASN A 2 0.22 -21.76 10.11
N SER A 3 -0.17 -21.47 8.86
CA SER A 3 0.47 -20.37 8.16
C SER A 3 0.19 -19.12 8.97
N GLU A 4 1.25 -18.39 9.30
CA GLU A 4 1.17 -17.19 10.12
C GLU A 4 0.61 -16.06 9.24
N THR A 5 -0.71 -15.90 9.18
CA THR A 5 -1.36 -14.90 8.32
C THR A 5 -1.00 -13.48 8.75
N CYS A 6 -0.46 -12.66 7.84
CA CYS A 6 -0.06 -11.29 8.15
C CYS A 6 -1.21 -10.28 8.03
N LEU A 7 -2.18 -10.55 7.15
CA LEU A 7 -3.38 -9.73 6.97
C LEU A 7 -4.53 -10.64 6.54
N SER A 8 -5.69 -10.49 7.16
CA SER A 8 -6.88 -11.23 6.76
C SER A 8 -8.15 -10.41 6.89
N CYS A 9 -9.18 -10.83 6.16
CA CYS A 9 -10.53 -10.40 6.41
C CYS A 9 -11.51 -11.57 6.36
N GLU A 10 -12.59 -11.45 7.12
CA GLU A 10 -13.65 -12.45 7.22
C GLU A 10 -15.01 -11.77 7.04
N GLY A 11 -15.78 -12.22 6.04
CA GLY A 11 -17.16 -11.82 5.84
C GLY A 11 -17.37 -10.33 5.62
N ILE A 12 -16.44 -9.66 4.91
CA ILE A 12 -16.51 -8.22 4.68
C ILE A 12 -17.72 -7.85 3.83
N GLU A 13 -18.60 -7.03 4.40
CA GLU A 13 -19.67 -6.35 3.70
C GLU A 13 -19.39 -4.85 3.62
N ARG A 14 -19.65 -4.25 2.47
CA ARG A 14 -19.50 -2.81 2.25
C ARG A 14 -20.58 -2.29 1.33
N TYR A 15 -21.27 -1.24 1.78
CA TYR A 15 -22.24 -0.48 1.01
C TYR A 15 -21.70 0.92 0.70
N LEU A 16 -21.91 1.38 -0.52
CA LEU A 16 -21.51 2.73 -0.97
C LEU A 16 -22.74 3.48 -1.47
N GLY A 17 -22.75 4.80 -1.31
CA GLY A 17 -23.88 5.66 -1.70
C GLY A 17 -24.99 5.70 -0.65
N GLU A 18 -25.99 6.55 -0.92
CA GLU A 18 -27.14 6.79 -0.06
C GLU A 18 -28.44 6.48 -0.80
N GLU A 19 -29.50 6.15 -0.04
CA GLU A 19 -30.87 5.95 -0.54
C GLU A 19 -30.96 5.06 -1.80
N GLU A 20 -31.47 5.61 -2.91
CA GLU A 20 -31.74 4.89 -4.16
C GLU A 20 -30.46 4.52 -4.93
N GLU A 21 -29.32 5.14 -4.61
CA GLU A 21 -28.02 4.86 -5.24
C GLU A 21 -27.16 3.90 -4.39
N ARG A 22 -27.70 3.33 -3.30
CA ARG A 22 -26.95 2.45 -2.41
C ARG A 22 -26.56 1.13 -3.10
N VAL A 23 -25.26 0.89 -3.23
CA VAL A 23 -24.68 -0.32 -3.85
C VAL A 23 -24.02 -1.21 -2.80
N HIS A 24 -24.36 -2.50 -2.80
CA HIS A 24 -23.67 -3.53 -2.00
C HIS A 24 -22.38 -3.98 -2.71
N ALA A 25 -21.29 -3.23 -2.49
CA ALA A 25 -20.02 -3.32 -3.19
C ALA A 25 -19.19 -4.55 -2.81
N LEU A 26 -19.14 -4.91 -1.52
CA LEU A 26 -18.51 -6.14 -1.03
C LEU A 26 -19.56 -6.97 -0.31
N ARG A 27 -19.65 -8.27 -0.63
CA ARG A 27 -20.75 -9.16 -0.22
C ARG A 27 -20.24 -10.37 0.54
N GLY A 28 -19.72 -10.17 1.75
CA GLY A 28 -19.20 -11.24 2.59
C GLY A 28 -17.84 -11.78 2.14
N VAL A 29 -16.93 -10.89 1.72
CA VAL A 29 -15.61 -11.27 1.20
C VAL A 29 -14.68 -11.72 2.33
N SER A 30 -14.04 -12.88 2.16
CA SER A 30 -13.00 -13.39 3.07
C SER A 30 -11.72 -13.67 2.30
N VAL A 31 -10.58 -13.27 2.86
CA VAL A 31 -9.25 -13.57 2.30
C VAL A 31 -8.22 -13.66 3.43
N ASP A 32 -7.31 -14.61 3.31
CA ASP A 32 -6.11 -14.72 4.13
C ASP A 32 -4.88 -14.43 3.27
N ILE A 33 -3.97 -13.60 3.78
CA ILE A 33 -2.74 -13.20 3.10
C ILE A 33 -1.55 -13.65 3.94
N GLU A 34 -0.79 -14.60 3.40
CA GLU A 34 0.40 -15.15 4.07
C GLU A 34 1.67 -14.34 3.76
N PRO A 35 2.65 -14.31 4.68
CA PRO A 35 3.98 -13.78 4.42
C PRO A 35 4.64 -14.43 3.19
N GLY A 36 5.37 -13.64 2.41
CA GLY A 36 6.07 -14.11 1.21
C GLY A 36 5.15 -14.52 0.05
N SER A 37 3.87 -14.15 0.10
CA SER A 37 2.89 -14.46 -0.94
C SER A 37 2.62 -13.25 -1.85
N VAL A 38 2.19 -13.55 -3.08
CA VAL A 38 1.66 -12.55 -4.02
C VAL A 38 0.26 -12.98 -4.39
N HIS A 39 -0.71 -12.10 -4.12
CA HIS A 39 -2.12 -12.29 -4.40
C HIS A 39 -2.59 -11.22 -5.38
N ALA A 40 -3.55 -11.58 -6.24
CA ALA A 40 -4.16 -10.65 -7.19
C ALA A 40 -5.67 -10.81 -7.20
N VAL A 41 -6.39 -9.70 -7.01
CA VAL A 41 -7.84 -9.60 -7.16
C VAL A 41 -8.11 -9.08 -8.57
N VAL A 42 -8.77 -9.89 -9.39
CA VAL A 42 -9.06 -9.54 -10.78
C VAL A 42 -10.56 -9.50 -10.99
N GLY A 43 -11.04 -8.47 -11.69
CA GLY A 43 -12.45 -8.29 -11.98
C GLY A 43 -12.72 -7.01 -12.76
N PRO A 44 -13.93 -6.85 -13.33
CA PRO A 44 -14.29 -5.67 -14.10
C PRO A 44 -14.19 -4.37 -13.27
N SER A 45 -14.16 -3.23 -13.96
CA SER A 45 -14.22 -1.93 -13.28
C SER A 45 -15.51 -1.83 -12.43
N GLY A 46 -15.40 -1.27 -11.23
CA GLY A 46 -16.53 -1.10 -10.30
C GLY A 46 -16.94 -2.34 -9.50
N CYS A 47 -16.22 -3.47 -9.58
CA CYS A 47 -16.59 -4.68 -8.84
C CYS A 47 -16.15 -4.72 -7.37
N GLY A 48 -15.68 -3.59 -6.80
CA GLY A 48 -15.30 -3.49 -5.39
C GLY A 48 -13.82 -3.74 -5.05
N LYS A 49 -12.93 -3.90 -6.05
CA LYS A 49 -11.49 -4.15 -5.86
C LYS A 49 -10.81 -3.11 -4.95
N SER A 50 -10.90 -1.84 -5.33
CA SER A 50 -10.30 -0.75 -4.55
C SER A 50 -10.98 -0.61 -3.19
N SER A 51 -12.30 -0.87 -3.08
CA SER A 51 -13.01 -0.89 -1.78
C SER A 51 -12.45 -1.96 -0.85
N LEU A 52 -12.16 -3.16 -1.36
CA LEU A 52 -11.51 -4.23 -0.59
C LEU A 52 -10.11 -3.81 -0.15
N LEU A 53 -9.29 -3.25 -1.06
CA LEU A 53 -7.95 -2.75 -0.72
C LEU A 53 -8.00 -1.65 0.33
N TYR A 54 -8.94 -0.72 0.26
CA TYR A 54 -9.06 0.37 1.25
C TYR A 54 -9.46 -0.13 2.63
N ILE A 55 -10.37 -1.10 2.71
CA ILE A 55 -10.73 -1.75 3.98
C ILE A 55 -9.54 -2.52 4.55
N LEU A 56 -8.88 -3.36 3.74
CA LEU A 56 -7.68 -4.09 4.15
C LEU A 56 -6.53 -3.15 4.55
N GLY A 57 -6.46 -1.98 3.91
CA GLY A 57 -5.50 -0.91 4.17
C GLY A 57 -5.82 -0.05 5.38
N LEU A 58 -6.94 -0.29 6.07
CA LEU A 58 -7.45 0.54 7.16
C LEU A 58 -7.64 2.01 6.76
N LEU A 59 -8.02 2.24 5.50
CA LEU A 59 -8.38 3.55 4.95
C LEU A 59 -9.89 3.77 4.94
N ASP A 60 -10.66 2.68 5.00
CA ASP A 60 -12.10 2.67 5.14
C ASP A 60 -12.50 1.58 6.14
N LEU A 61 -13.72 1.65 6.67
CA LEU A 61 -14.27 0.66 7.58
C LEU A 61 -15.32 -0.20 6.87
N PRO A 62 -15.37 -1.51 7.15
CA PRO A 62 -16.44 -2.36 6.65
C PRO A 62 -17.76 -2.08 7.38
N ASP A 63 -18.89 -2.30 6.73
CA ASP A 63 -20.22 -2.24 7.36
C ASP A 63 -20.48 -3.50 8.20
N ALA A 64 -19.93 -4.65 7.79
CA ALA A 64 -19.91 -5.89 8.56
C ALA A 64 -18.68 -6.73 8.23
N GLY A 65 -18.39 -7.73 9.07
CA GLY A 65 -17.19 -8.54 8.97
C GLY A 65 -16.02 -8.00 9.78
N ARG A 66 -14.84 -8.60 9.64
CA ARG A 66 -13.65 -8.27 10.45
C ARG A 66 -12.40 -8.26 9.61
N VAL A 67 -11.48 -7.35 9.94
CA VAL A 67 -10.10 -7.32 9.44
C VAL A 67 -9.18 -7.65 10.60
N SER A 68 -8.11 -8.41 10.33
CA SER A 68 -7.07 -8.73 11.31
C SER A 68 -5.68 -8.52 10.73
N ILE A 69 -4.75 -8.02 11.54
CA ILE A 69 -3.33 -7.89 11.21
C ILE A 69 -2.55 -8.76 12.19
N GLU A 70 -1.70 -9.66 11.68
CA GLU A 70 -0.95 -10.62 12.51
C GLU A 70 -1.89 -11.38 13.49
N SER A 71 -3.07 -11.78 13.01
CA SER A 71 -4.14 -12.44 13.78
C SER A 71 -4.79 -11.61 14.89
N GLU A 72 -4.49 -10.31 14.99
CA GLU A 72 -5.17 -9.38 15.91
C GLU A 72 -6.30 -8.63 15.17
N PRO A 73 -7.57 -8.73 15.61
CA PRO A 73 -8.66 -7.96 15.06
C PRO A 73 -8.43 -6.45 15.23
N VAL A 74 -8.75 -5.66 14.20
CA VAL A 74 -8.56 -4.19 14.24
C VAL A 74 -9.87 -3.40 14.34
N SER A 75 -11.03 -4.07 14.31
CA SER A 75 -12.36 -3.44 14.29
C SER A 75 -12.71 -2.63 15.54
N GLU A 76 -12.06 -2.91 16.67
CA GLU A 76 -12.31 -2.24 17.96
C GLU A 76 -11.28 -1.15 18.28
N LEU A 77 -10.32 -0.93 17.38
CA LEU A 77 -9.27 0.07 17.57
C LEU A 77 -9.80 1.47 17.29
N SER A 78 -9.29 2.44 18.05
CA SER A 78 -9.50 3.86 17.77
C SER A 78 -8.83 4.29 16.46
N ASP A 79 -9.24 5.42 15.89
CA ASP A 79 -8.64 5.97 14.66
C ASP A 79 -7.12 6.16 14.76
N ASP A 80 -6.62 6.55 15.94
CA ASP A 80 -5.18 6.72 16.18
C ASP A 80 -4.44 5.37 16.19
N GLU A 81 -5.04 4.33 16.78
CA GLU A 81 -4.50 2.97 16.79
C GLU A 81 -4.52 2.36 15.38
N LEU A 82 -5.60 2.57 14.62
CA LEU A 82 -5.69 2.19 13.21
C LEU A 82 -4.63 2.91 12.39
N ALA A 83 -4.44 4.22 12.59
CA ALA A 83 -3.41 4.98 11.90
C ALA A 83 -1.98 4.50 12.24
N HIS A 84 -1.74 4.12 13.49
CA HIS A 84 -0.47 3.56 13.93
C HIS A 84 -0.22 2.18 13.28
N LYS A 85 -1.20 1.26 13.35
CA LYS A 85 -1.14 -0.05 12.71
C LYS A 85 -0.92 0.08 11.20
N ARG A 86 -1.69 0.92 10.51
CA ARG A 86 -1.53 1.22 9.08
C ARG A 86 -0.12 1.70 8.78
N SER A 87 0.38 2.69 9.52
CA SER A 87 1.72 3.25 9.30
C SER A 87 2.84 2.22 9.50
N LYS A 88 2.67 1.27 10.41
CA LYS A 88 3.68 0.27 10.76
C LYS A 88 3.64 -0.97 9.86
N PHE A 89 2.46 -1.47 9.55
CA PHE A 89 2.29 -2.80 8.95
C PHE A 89 1.95 -2.78 7.46
N ILE A 90 1.42 -1.66 6.94
CA ILE A 90 0.85 -1.59 5.60
C ILE A 90 1.58 -0.53 4.76
N GLY A 91 2.13 -0.98 3.63
CA GLY A 91 2.54 -0.10 2.53
C GLY A 91 1.42 0.00 1.52
N PHE A 92 1.09 1.20 1.05
CA PHE A 92 0.02 1.39 0.07
C PHE A 92 0.55 2.07 -1.20
N ILE A 93 0.25 1.47 -2.35
CA ILE A 93 0.49 2.02 -3.69
C ILE A 93 -0.88 2.28 -4.31
N PHE A 94 -1.19 3.55 -4.54
CA PHE A 94 -2.46 3.97 -5.12
C PHE A 94 -2.36 4.03 -6.66
N GLN A 95 -3.51 3.95 -7.33
CA GLN A 95 -3.62 4.12 -8.79
C GLN A 95 -3.07 5.49 -9.22
N PHE A 96 -3.43 6.54 -8.50
CA PHE A 96 -2.79 7.85 -8.59
C PHE A 96 -1.68 7.95 -7.53
N HIS A 97 -0.50 8.40 -7.91
CA HIS A 97 0.67 8.41 -7.03
C HIS A 97 0.53 9.28 -5.77
N PHE A 98 -0.41 10.24 -5.73
CA PHE A 98 -0.67 11.14 -4.58
C PHE A 98 0.60 11.66 -3.89
N LEU A 99 1.58 12.08 -4.70
CA LEU A 99 2.80 12.69 -4.18
C LEU A 99 2.50 14.15 -3.81
N MET A 100 3.17 14.63 -2.75
CA MET A 100 3.16 16.04 -2.43
C MET A 100 4.03 16.76 -3.46
N GLU A 101 3.40 17.58 -4.30
CA GLU A 101 4.01 18.19 -5.50
C GLU A 101 5.21 19.09 -5.19
N ASP A 102 5.13 19.81 -4.08
CA ASP A 102 6.18 20.72 -3.61
C ASP A 102 7.33 20.01 -2.88
N PHE A 103 7.15 18.72 -2.57
CA PHE A 103 8.15 17.93 -1.87
C PHE A 103 9.04 17.21 -2.88
N THR A 104 10.30 17.05 -2.53
CA THR A 104 11.25 16.24 -3.28
C THR A 104 10.87 14.76 -3.26
N ALA A 105 11.45 13.97 -4.16
CA ALA A 105 11.33 12.52 -4.15
C ALA A 105 11.68 11.94 -2.75
N GLN A 106 12.81 12.36 -2.19
CA GLN A 106 13.26 11.91 -0.87
C GLN A 106 12.28 12.31 0.23
N GLU A 107 11.79 13.55 0.22
CA GLU A 107 10.84 14.01 1.23
C GLU A 107 9.50 13.27 1.16
N ASN A 108 9.01 12.95 -0.04
CA ASN A 108 7.80 12.14 -0.22
C ASN A 108 7.95 10.75 0.41
N VAL A 109 9.10 10.10 0.21
CA VAL A 109 9.41 8.79 0.81
C VAL A 109 9.57 8.89 2.33
N MET A 110 9.98 10.04 2.86
CA MET A 110 10.13 10.26 4.31
C MET A 110 8.80 10.47 5.06
N ILE A 111 7.70 10.82 4.40
CA ILE A 111 6.42 11.14 5.05
C ILE A 111 5.94 10.02 6.00
N PRO A 112 5.87 8.74 5.58
CA PRO A 112 5.42 7.67 6.47
C PRO A 112 6.35 7.44 7.67
N MET A 113 7.67 7.60 7.47
CA MET A 113 8.65 7.45 8.56
C MET A 113 8.50 8.56 9.60
N ARG A 114 8.25 9.80 9.15
CA ARG A 114 7.97 10.93 10.04
C ARG A 114 6.70 10.70 10.85
N LYS A 115 5.65 10.16 10.23
CA LYS A 115 4.39 9.84 10.92
C LYS A 115 4.58 8.72 11.96
N LEU A 116 5.38 7.70 11.66
CA LEU A 116 5.65 6.59 12.58
C LEU A 116 6.59 6.99 13.74
N GLY A 117 7.49 7.95 13.52
CA GLY A 117 8.27 8.60 14.59
C GLY A 117 9.37 7.74 15.21
N GLN A 118 9.76 6.62 14.57
CA GLN A 118 10.75 5.67 15.11
C GLN A 118 12.20 5.95 14.69
N LEU A 119 12.40 6.73 13.62
CA LEU A 119 13.72 6.99 13.04
C LEU A 119 14.11 8.46 13.24
N SER A 120 15.41 8.70 13.45
CA SER A 120 15.95 10.06 13.41
C SER A 120 15.92 10.61 11.99
N ASP A 121 15.93 11.92 11.83
CA ASP A 121 15.90 12.59 10.52
C ASP A 121 17.05 12.14 9.59
N ASN A 122 18.24 11.89 10.15
CA ASN A 122 19.36 11.34 9.36
C ASN A 122 19.08 9.91 8.86
N LYS A 123 18.58 9.02 9.73
CA LYS A 123 18.21 7.65 9.35
C LYS A 123 17.07 7.61 8.34
N MET A 124 16.11 8.53 8.45
CA MET A 124 15.02 8.66 7.48
C MET A 124 15.56 9.06 6.10
N ARG A 125 16.49 10.02 6.03
CA ARG A 125 17.10 10.43 4.75
C ARG A 125 17.90 9.29 4.11
N GLU A 126 18.71 8.60 4.91
CA GLU A 126 19.52 7.45 4.45
C GLU A 126 18.63 6.33 3.90
N ARG A 127 17.60 5.93 4.65
CA ARG A 127 16.64 4.92 4.21
C ARG A 127 15.88 5.35 2.95
N ALA A 128 15.39 6.58 2.90
CA ALA A 128 14.71 7.11 1.73
C ALA A 128 15.62 7.13 0.49
N ALA A 129 16.90 7.46 0.66
CA ALA A 129 17.87 7.43 -0.42
C ALA A 129 18.11 6.01 -0.94
N GLY A 130 18.30 5.03 -0.06
CA GLY A 130 18.47 3.62 -0.44
C GLY A 130 17.24 3.05 -1.17
N LEU A 131 16.03 3.39 -0.72
CA LEU A 131 14.79 2.98 -1.40
C LEU A 131 14.66 3.63 -2.78
N LEU A 132 15.02 4.91 -2.91
CA LEU A 132 15.01 5.61 -4.20
C LEU A 132 16.08 5.08 -5.15
N GLU A 133 17.25 4.70 -4.65
CA GLU A 133 18.30 4.05 -5.43
C GLU A 133 17.84 2.70 -5.96
N ALA A 134 17.20 1.87 -5.13
CA ALA A 134 16.66 0.57 -5.53
C ALA A 134 15.64 0.67 -6.68
N VAL A 135 14.86 1.76 -6.73
CA VAL A 135 13.91 2.04 -7.84
C VAL A 135 14.53 2.87 -8.98
N GLY A 136 15.86 3.03 -9.02
CA GLY A 136 16.57 3.71 -10.10
C GLY A 136 16.39 5.24 -10.12
N LEU A 137 16.21 5.87 -8.96
CA LEU A 137 16.04 7.32 -8.76
C LEU A 137 17.08 7.93 -7.82
N GLY A 138 18.22 7.26 -7.60
CA GLY A 138 19.28 7.72 -6.71
C GLY A 138 19.91 9.07 -7.11
N ASP A 139 19.83 9.44 -8.39
CA ASP A 139 20.28 10.74 -8.91
C ASP A 139 19.22 11.86 -8.76
N LYS A 140 17.99 11.51 -8.35
CA LYS A 140 16.82 12.42 -8.32
C LYS A 140 16.27 12.69 -6.93
N LEU A 141 17.01 12.35 -5.87
CA LEU A 141 16.58 12.49 -4.48
C LEU A 141 15.97 13.86 -4.16
N ARG A 142 16.63 14.94 -4.62
CA ARG A 142 16.25 16.33 -4.35
C ARG A 142 15.37 16.95 -5.43
N ARG A 143 14.92 16.18 -6.43
CA ARG A 143 14.05 16.69 -7.49
C ARG A 143 12.62 16.78 -6.94
N PRO A 144 11.95 17.95 -7.03
CA PRO A 144 10.53 18.08 -6.70
C PRO A 144 9.68 17.08 -7.50
N SER A 145 8.69 16.47 -6.86
CA SER A 145 7.91 15.40 -7.47
C SER A 145 7.15 15.87 -8.73
N ARG A 146 6.68 17.12 -8.75
CA ARG A 146 6.05 17.75 -9.92
C ARG A 146 6.98 17.88 -11.15
N HIS A 147 8.30 17.77 -10.97
CA HIS A 147 9.27 17.79 -12.07
C HIS A 147 9.70 16.39 -12.51
N LEU A 148 9.16 15.33 -11.91
CA LEU A 148 9.41 13.95 -12.32
C LEU A 148 8.43 13.54 -13.42
N SER A 149 8.82 12.59 -14.28
CA SER A 149 7.87 11.96 -15.22
C SER A 149 6.86 11.11 -14.45
N GLY A 150 5.70 10.79 -15.05
CA GLY A 150 4.69 9.94 -14.40
C GLY A 150 5.25 8.59 -13.94
N GLY A 151 6.13 7.98 -14.75
CA GLY A 151 6.81 6.74 -14.36
C GLY A 151 7.80 6.89 -13.21
N GLU A 152 8.48 8.02 -13.13
CA GLU A 152 9.33 8.34 -11.98
C GLU A 152 8.49 8.60 -10.72
N GLN A 153 7.37 9.31 -10.84
CA GLN A 153 6.45 9.55 -9.72
C GLN A 153 5.88 8.24 -9.17
N GLN A 154 5.53 7.28 -10.04
CA GLN A 154 5.08 5.96 -9.61
C GLN A 154 6.18 5.20 -8.85
N ARG A 155 7.42 5.26 -9.33
CA ARG A 155 8.55 4.64 -8.60
C ARG A 155 8.82 5.31 -7.25
N VAL A 156 8.61 6.63 -7.12
CA VAL A 156 8.62 7.30 -5.81
C VAL A 156 7.49 6.79 -4.92
N ALA A 157 6.28 6.57 -5.45
CA ALA A 157 5.16 6.02 -4.69
C ALA A 157 5.45 4.59 -4.18
N ILE A 158 6.09 3.75 -5.00
CA ILE A 158 6.57 2.42 -4.59
C ILE A 158 7.59 2.55 -3.46
N ALA A 159 8.62 3.38 -3.62
CA ALA A 159 9.61 3.62 -2.57
C ALA A 159 8.96 4.12 -1.26
N ARG A 160 7.96 5.00 -1.36
CA ARG A 160 7.21 5.51 -0.21
C ARG A 160 6.40 4.42 0.50
N ALA A 161 5.79 3.50 -0.23
CA ALA A 161 5.06 2.37 0.37
C ALA A 161 5.97 1.47 1.22
N LEU A 162 7.26 1.40 0.87
CA LEU A 162 8.27 0.59 1.56
C LEU A 162 8.98 1.31 2.71
N ALA A 163 8.66 2.59 2.90
CA ALA A 163 9.40 3.47 3.80
C ALA A 163 9.45 2.97 5.25
N ASN A 164 8.38 2.35 5.75
CA ASN A 164 8.30 1.82 7.11
C ASN A 164 8.59 0.32 7.23
N ASP A 165 9.11 -0.30 6.16
CA ASP A 165 9.36 -1.75 6.12
C ASP A 165 8.10 -2.59 6.42
N PRO A 166 6.97 -2.35 5.70
CA PRO A 166 5.71 -2.97 6.03
C PRO A 166 5.75 -4.50 5.90
N ARG A 167 4.78 -5.16 6.53
CA ARG A 167 4.53 -6.60 6.37
C ARG A 167 3.77 -6.90 5.09
N VAL A 168 2.84 -6.03 4.73
CA VAL A 168 1.98 -6.19 3.55
C VAL A 168 2.04 -4.93 2.69
N ILE A 169 2.14 -5.13 1.38
CA ILE A 169 2.01 -4.09 0.37
C ILE A 169 0.66 -4.28 -0.31
N LEU A 170 -0.17 -3.25 -0.28
CA LEU A 170 -1.45 -3.17 -0.98
C LEU A 170 -1.27 -2.25 -2.19
N ALA A 171 -1.64 -2.72 -3.36
CA ALA A 171 -1.40 -2.01 -4.60
C ALA A 171 -2.66 -1.99 -5.48
N ASP A 172 -3.23 -0.80 -5.65
CA ASP A 172 -4.39 -0.52 -6.50
C ASP A 172 -3.89 -0.06 -7.87
N GLU A 173 -3.97 -0.93 -8.89
CA GLU A 173 -3.48 -0.68 -10.25
C GLU A 173 -2.07 -0.02 -10.34
N PRO A 174 -1.01 -0.60 -9.74
CA PRO A 174 0.29 0.05 -9.61
C PRO A 174 1.00 0.32 -10.94
N THR A 175 0.52 -0.25 -12.04
CA THR A 175 1.07 -0.13 -13.40
C THR A 175 0.13 0.57 -14.39
N GLY A 176 -1.08 0.96 -13.99
CA GLY A 176 -2.11 1.49 -14.91
C GLY A 176 -1.69 2.76 -15.66
N ASN A 177 -0.79 3.55 -15.07
CA ASN A 177 -0.30 4.82 -15.60
C ASN A 177 1.11 4.73 -16.23
N LEU A 178 1.63 3.52 -16.46
CA LEU A 178 2.98 3.27 -16.97
C LEU A 178 2.98 2.71 -18.39
N ASP A 179 4.01 3.04 -19.18
CA ASP A 179 4.31 2.25 -20.38
C ASP A 179 4.73 0.81 -20.01
N THR A 180 4.72 -0.09 -20.99
CA THR A 180 5.00 -1.52 -20.77
C THR A 180 6.36 -1.75 -20.10
N ALA A 181 7.42 -1.07 -20.58
CA ALA A 181 8.76 -1.28 -20.07
C ALA A 181 8.93 -0.79 -18.63
N ASN A 182 8.25 0.30 -18.25
CA ASN A 182 8.24 0.79 -16.87
C ASN A 182 7.34 -0.06 -15.97
N SER A 183 6.23 -0.59 -16.49
CA SER A 183 5.34 -1.53 -15.78
C SER A 183 6.08 -2.80 -15.37
N GLU A 184 6.81 -3.43 -16.31
CA GLU A 184 7.59 -4.64 -16.07
C GLU A 184 8.63 -4.42 -14.97
N ARG A 185 9.42 -3.35 -15.06
CA ARG A 185 10.43 -3.01 -14.03
C ARG A 185 9.82 -2.76 -12.65
N ALA A 186 8.69 -2.05 -12.60
CA ALA A 186 8.00 -1.79 -11.34
C ALA A 186 7.51 -3.09 -10.69
N PHE A 187 6.97 -4.00 -11.50
CA PHE A 187 6.48 -5.28 -11.04
C PHE A 187 7.61 -6.22 -10.61
N GLU A 188 8.69 -6.30 -11.37
CA GLU A 188 9.91 -7.05 -11.00
C GLU A 188 10.47 -6.59 -9.65
N LEU A 189 10.54 -5.28 -9.44
CA LEU A 189 11.00 -4.71 -8.18
C LEU A 189 10.09 -5.11 -7.01
N LEU A 190 8.77 -5.01 -7.18
CA LEU A 190 7.81 -5.43 -6.15
C LEU A 190 7.93 -6.92 -5.83
N GLN A 191 8.11 -7.78 -6.86
CA GLN A 191 8.32 -9.21 -6.66
C GLN A 191 9.60 -9.51 -5.88
N ASN A 192 10.71 -8.87 -6.25
CA ASN A 192 12.00 -9.08 -5.57
C ASN A 192 11.89 -8.69 -4.09
N ILE A 193 11.22 -7.59 -3.77
CA ILE A 193 10.99 -7.16 -2.38
C ILE A 193 10.16 -8.17 -1.59
N VAL A 194 9.14 -8.77 -2.21
CA VAL A 194 8.33 -9.82 -1.58
C VAL A 194 9.18 -11.05 -1.30
N GLN A 195 9.94 -11.52 -2.31
CA GLN A 195 10.74 -12.74 -2.21
C GLN A 195 11.90 -12.62 -1.20
N GLU A 196 12.61 -11.49 -1.18
CA GLU A 196 13.75 -11.29 -0.29
C GLU A 196 13.34 -10.88 1.13
N GLY A 197 12.23 -10.16 1.27
CA GLY A 197 11.80 -9.54 2.53
C GLY A 197 10.76 -10.33 3.32
N GLY A 198 10.26 -11.46 2.79
CA GLY A 198 9.16 -12.21 3.39
C GLY A 198 7.85 -11.41 3.49
N LYS A 199 7.72 -10.36 2.67
CA LYS A 199 6.55 -9.46 2.65
C LYS A 199 5.44 -10.07 1.82
N ALA A 200 4.20 -9.74 2.12
CA ALA A 200 3.09 -10.08 1.24
C ALA A 200 2.75 -8.93 0.29
N LEU A 201 2.26 -9.25 -0.90
CA LEU A 201 1.75 -8.28 -1.87
C LEU A 201 0.34 -8.67 -2.29
N LEU A 202 -0.62 -7.74 -2.15
CA LEU A 202 -1.95 -7.86 -2.72
C LEU A 202 -2.14 -6.79 -3.79
N LEU A 203 -2.46 -7.23 -5.01
CA LEU A 203 -2.74 -6.39 -6.16
C LEU A 203 -4.24 -6.42 -6.45
N ALA A 204 -4.82 -5.29 -6.85
CA ALA A 204 -6.18 -5.24 -7.37
C ALA A 204 -6.30 -4.30 -8.57
#